data_AF-L7QQQ7-F1
#
_entry.id   AF-L7QQQ7-F1
#
_cell.length_a   1.000
_cell.length_b   1.000
_cell.length_c   1.000
_cell.angle_alpha   90.00
_cell.angle_beta   90.00
_cell.angle_gamma   90.00
#
_symmetry.space_group_name_H-M   'P 1'
#
loop_
_entity.id
_entity.type
_entity.pdbx_description
1 polymer ?
#
loop_
_entity_poly.entity_id
_entity_poly.type
_entity_poly.pdbx_seq_one_letter_code
_entity_poly.pdbx_strand_id
1 'polypeptide(L)'
;LVEKDALLMYHPEDLVYLRQVYETIVKEGGLPRSKPYRMITQNGDYIKLETEWSSFINPWSKKLEFVIGKHHILEGPANPDVFQPPDPEKNVKVPEDERNKAQMLRENIIRIMNEVLTKPAEVAKQQMTKRCQDLASFMESLMEEQPKNDEELRLEIQDADHSYYERDSVMLGGISPHHEYNDSKSSTETPLS
;
A
#
# COMPACT_ATOMS: atom_id res chain seq x y z
N LEU A 1 23.07 -16.75 -10.48
CA LEU A 1 21.89 -16.02 -11.02
C LEU A 1 21.13 -15.24 -9.94
N VAL A 2 21.27 -15.61 -8.67
CA VAL A 2 20.80 -14.78 -7.54
C VAL A 2 21.42 -13.37 -7.65
N GLU A 3 20.63 -12.33 -7.38
CA GLU A 3 21.01 -10.90 -7.44
C GLU A 3 21.24 -10.27 -8.83
N LYS A 4 20.94 -10.96 -9.94
CA LYS A 4 20.92 -10.32 -11.26
C LYS A 4 19.54 -9.78 -11.62
N ASP A 5 19.51 -8.63 -12.27
CA ASP A 5 18.27 -8.06 -12.81
C ASP A 5 17.72 -8.95 -13.93
N ALA A 6 16.51 -9.50 -13.71
CA ALA A 6 15.83 -10.35 -14.66
C ALA A 6 15.47 -9.62 -15.96
N LEU A 7 15.28 -8.30 -15.92
CA LEU A 7 14.93 -7.50 -17.09
C LEU A 7 16.07 -7.41 -18.12
N LEU A 8 17.30 -7.66 -17.70
CA LEU A 8 18.46 -7.75 -18.60
C LEU A 8 18.46 -9.05 -19.41
N MET A 9 17.73 -10.06 -18.94
CA MET A 9 17.67 -11.35 -19.63
C MET A 9 16.65 -11.38 -20.77
N TYR A 10 15.76 -10.39 -20.85
CA TYR A 10 14.76 -10.30 -21.91
C TYR A 10 15.31 -9.69 -23.18
N HIS A 11 14.84 -10.21 -24.32
CA HIS A 11 15.16 -9.63 -25.61
C HIS A 11 14.57 -8.21 -25.74
N PRO A 12 15.33 -7.21 -26.24
CA PRO A 12 14.88 -5.81 -26.31
C PRO A 12 13.54 -5.59 -27.02
N GLU A 13 13.30 -6.32 -28.12
CA GLU A 13 12.03 -6.26 -28.87
C GLU A 13 10.82 -6.77 -28.07
N ASP A 14 11.04 -7.70 -27.15
CA ASP A 14 9.97 -8.35 -26.39
C ASP A 14 9.60 -7.54 -25.12
N LEU A 15 10.44 -6.55 -24.75
CA LEU A 15 10.20 -5.69 -23.58
C LEU A 15 8.89 -4.92 -23.64
N VAL A 16 8.43 -4.56 -24.85
CA VAL A 16 7.13 -3.87 -25.04
C VAL A 16 5.98 -4.77 -24.59
N TYR A 17 6.02 -6.05 -24.96
CA TYR A 17 5.03 -7.03 -24.53
C TYR A 17 5.17 -7.35 -23.05
N LEU A 18 6.39 -7.56 -22.57
CA LEU A 18 6.64 -7.88 -21.16
C LEU A 18 6.18 -6.76 -20.23
N ARG A 19 6.27 -5.49 -20.65
CA ARG A 19 5.68 -4.38 -19.92
C ARG A 19 4.18 -4.57 -19.66
N GLN A 20 3.44 -5.00 -20.68
CA GLN A 20 2.00 -5.29 -20.54
C GLN A 20 1.77 -6.48 -19.60
N VAL A 21 2.62 -7.51 -19.68
CA VAL A 21 2.57 -8.67 -18.77
C VAL A 21 2.77 -8.22 -17.31
N TYR A 22 3.78 -7.39 -17.02
CA TYR A 22 4.00 -6.87 -15.66
C TYR A 22 2.84 -5.98 -15.18
N GLU A 23 2.23 -5.20 -16.07
CA GLU A 23 1.01 -4.45 -15.74
C GLU A 23 -0.15 -5.38 -15.37
N THR A 24 -0.35 -6.47 -16.13
CA THR A 24 -1.33 -7.51 -15.79
C THR A 24 -1.00 -8.17 -14.47
N ILE A 25 0.27 -8.51 -14.19
CA ILE A 25 0.67 -9.15 -12.92
C ILE A 25 0.34 -8.26 -11.72
N VAL A 26 0.65 -6.95 -11.78
CA VAL A 26 0.36 -6.03 -10.67
C VAL A 26 -1.14 -5.84 -10.47
N LYS A 27 -1.92 -5.80 -11.56
CA LYS A 27 -3.37 -5.66 -11.48
C LYS A 27 -4.03 -6.97 -11.02
N GLU A 28 -3.76 -8.08 -11.69
CA GLU A 28 -4.49 -9.36 -11.54
C GLU A 28 -3.87 -10.33 -10.54
N GLY A 29 -2.66 -10.05 -10.06
CA GLY A 29 -1.91 -10.94 -9.17
C GLY A 29 -1.21 -12.09 -9.91
N GLY A 30 -1.39 -12.23 -11.22
CA GLY A 30 -0.75 -13.26 -12.03
C GLY A 30 -1.23 -13.26 -13.47
N LEU A 31 -0.65 -14.14 -14.28
CA LEU A 31 -1.04 -14.40 -15.66
C LEU A 31 -0.84 -15.91 -15.93
N PRO A 32 -1.91 -16.69 -16.15
CA PRO A 32 -1.82 -18.15 -16.21
C PRO A 32 -0.93 -18.68 -17.34
N ARG A 33 -0.86 -17.97 -18.48
CA ARG A 33 0.08 -18.30 -19.56
C ARG A 33 0.39 -17.07 -20.41
N SER A 34 1.67 -16.71 -20.50
CA SER A 34 2.12 -15.65 -21.39
C SER A 34 2.20 -16.13 -22.84
N LYS A 35 2.26 -15.18 -23.78
CA LYS A 35 2.74 -15.47 -25.13
C LYS A 35 4.22 -15.87 -25.07
N PRO A 36 4.72 -16.64 -26.06
CA PRO A 36 6.13 -16.93 -26.18
C PRO A 36 6.98 -15.66 -26.28
N TYR A 37 8.07 -15.60 -25.50
CA TYR A 37 9.06 -14.53 -25.58
C TYR A 37 10.48 -15.08 -25.45
N ARG A 38 11.47 -14.27 -25.78
CA ARG A 38 12.89 -14.67 -25.78
C ARG A 38 13.59 -14.28 -24.48
N MET A 39 14.37 -15.22 -23.95
CA MET A 39 15.25 -15.01 -22.79
C MET A 39 16.67 -15.44 -23.14
N ILE A 40 17.66 -14.63 -22.76
CA ILE A 40 19.07 -14.93 -23.01
C ILE A 40 19.55 -16.05 -22.10
N THR A 41 20.41 -16.91 -22.63
CA THR A 41 21.10 -17.96 -21.89
C THR A 41 22.57 -17.59 -21.65
N GLN A 42 23.29 -18.39 -20.87
CA GLN A 42 24.66 -18.09 -20.47
C GLN A 42 25.64 -18.01 -21.65
N ASN A 43 25.42 -18.79 -22.71
CA ASN A 43 26.24 -18.78 -23.92
C ASN A 43 25.95 -17.58 -24.86
N GLY A 44 25.01 -16.71 -24.50
CA GLY A 44 24.60 -15.53 -25.28
C GLY A 44 23.47 -15.77 -26.27
N ASP A 45 23.04 -17.02 -26.48
CA ASP A 45 21.93 -17.34 -27.36
C ASP A 45 20.59 -17.21 -26.63
N TYR A 46 19.53 -16.97 -27.39
CA TYR A 46 18.17 -16.84 -26.87
C TYR A 46 17.42 -18.18 -26.92
N ILE A 47 16.64 -18.42 -25.87
CA ILE A 47 15.60 -19.45 -25.84
C ILE A 47 14.23 -18.83 -25.95
N LYS A 48 13.28 -19.56 -26.54
CA LYS A 48 11.87 -19.16 -26.58
C LYS A 48 11.11 -19.90 -25.50
N LEU A 49 10.40 -19.17 -24.66
CA LEU A 49 9.68 -19.75 -23.53
C LEU A 49 8.33 -19.08 -23.30
N GLU A 50 7.43 -19.82 -22.69
CA GLU A 50 6.18 -19.31 -22.12
C GLU A 50 6.28 -19.37 -20.60
N THR A 51 5.58 -18.46 -19.93
CA THR A 51 5.65 -18.36 -18.47
C THR A 51 4.28 -18.29 -17.87
N GLU A 52 4.06 -19.10 -16.84
CA GLU A 52 2.95 -18.90 -15.90
C GLU A 52 3.45 -17.93 -14.83
N TRP A 53 2.78 -16.80 -14.69
CA TRP A 53 3.15 -15.76 -13.75
C TRP A 53 2.25 -15.79 -12.54
N SER A 54 2.85 -15.68 -11.37
CA SER A 54 2.16 -15.46 -10.10
C SER A 54 2.90 -14.38 -9.32
N SER A 55 2.21 -13.75 -8.39
CA SER A 55 2.81 -12.72 -7.55
C SER A 55 2.27 -12.79 -6.14
N PHE A 56 3.05 -12.23 -5.20
CA PHE A 56 2.61 -12.04 -3.84
C PHE A 56 2.60 -10.56 -3.49
N ILE A 57 1.44 -10.11 -3.05
CA ILE A 57 1.21 -8.74 -2.59
C ILE A 57 1.04 -8.79 -1.08
N ASN A 58 1.83 -7.99 -0.39
CA ASN A 58 1.77 -7.89 1.05
C ASN A 58 0.41 -7.34 1.49
N PRO A 59 -0.35 -8.05 2.35
CA PRO A 59 -1.70 -7.64 2.71
C PRO A 59 -1.75 -6.39 3.60
N TRP A 60 -0.65 -6.01 4.25
CA TRP A 60 -0.55 -4.79 5.07
C TRP A 60 -0.05 -3.60 4.26
N SER A 61 1.10 -3.72 3.60
CA SER A 61 1.67 -2.61 2.83
C SER A 61 0.99 -2.39 1.48
N LYS A 62 0.25 -3.39 0.99
CA LYS A 62 -0.38 -3.44 -0.34
C LYS A 62 0.60 -3.36 -1.52
N LYS A 63 1.89 -3.53 -1.25
CA LYS A 63 2.96 -3.53 -2.24
C LYS A 63 3.25 -4.93 -2.75
N LEU A 64 3.71 -5.02 -3.99
CA LEU A 64 4.25 -6.24 -4.59
C LEU A 64 5.57 -6.59 -3.89
N GLU A 65 5.67 -7.79 -3.31
CA GLU A 65 6.89 -8.27 -2.66
C GLU A 65 7.74 -9.08 -3.63
N PHE A 66 7.11 -10.01 -4.35
CA PHE A 66 7.81 -10.86 -5.32
C PHE A 66 6.90 -11.32 -6.46
N VAL A 67 7.53 -11.57 -7.59
CA VAL A 67 6.93 -12.18 -8.79
C VAL A 67 7.61 -13.53 -9.02
N ILE A 68 6.81 -14.56 -9.26
CA ILE A 68 7.27 -15.91 -9.56
C ILE A 68 6.87 -16.23 -11.00
N GLY A 69 7.86 -16.58 -11.81
CA GLY A 69 7.66 -17.10 -13.17
C GLY A 69 7.97 -18.59 -13.23
N LYS A 70 6.98 -19.40 -13.63
CA LYS A 70 7.18 -20.80 -13.98
C LYS A 70 7.38 -20.92 -15.49
N HIS A 71 8.64 -21.04 -15.90
CA HIS A 71 9.05 -21.02 -17.30
C HIS A 71 8.94 -22.40 -17.96
N HIS A 72 8.39 -22.44 -19.17
CA HIS A 72 8.31 -23.62 -20.03
C HIS A 72 9.04 -23.31 -21.33
N ILE A 73 10.13 -24.04 -21.58
CA ILE A 73 10.94 -23.86 -22.79
C ILE A 73 10.18 -24.45 -23.98
N LEU A 74 9.96 -23.64 -25.01
CA LEU A 74 9.36 -24.06 -26.27
C LEU A 74 10.42 -24.36 -27.32
N GLU A 75 11.47 -23.54 -27.39
CA GLU A 75 12.56 -23.66 -28.35
C GLU A 75 13.90 -23.47 -27.65
N GLY A 76 14.83 -24.39 -27.91
CA GLY A 76 16.17 -24.35 -27.37
C GLY A 76 17.04 -23.26 -28.03
N PRO A 77 18.23 -23.01 -27.48
CA PRO A 77 19.17 -22.06 -28.06
C PRO A 77 19.79 -22.59 -29.36
N ALA A 78 20.29 -21.70 -30.20
CA ALA A 78 20.95 -22.06 -31.47
C ALA A 78 22.18 -22.95 -31.23
N ASN A 79 22.99 -22.63 -30.22
CA ASN A 79 24.02 -23.50 -29.68
C ASN A 79 23.47 -24.32 -28.50
N PRO A 80 23.38 -25.66 -28.63
CA PRO A 80 22.90 -26.53 -27.54
C PRO A 80 23.76 -26.49 -26.28
N ASP A 81 25.04 -26.12 -26.37
CA ASP A 81 25.94 -26.03 -25.23
C ASP A 81 25.76 -24.68 -24.50
N VAL A 82 24.86 -24.67 -23.52
CA VAL A 82 24.51 -23.49 -22.71
C VAL A 82 25.58 -23.11 -21.68
N PHE A 83 26.56 -23.97 -21.42
CA PHE A 83 27.59 -23.72 -20.39
C PHE A 83 28.82 -22.98 -20.94
N GLN A 84 28.90 -22.81 -22.26
CA GLN A 84 29.99 -22.08 -22.90
C GLN A 84 30.02 -20.61 -22.47
N PRO A 85 31.22 -20.01 -22.38
CA PRO A 85 31.33 -18.57 -22.18
C PRO A 85 30.69 -17.82 -23.36
N PRO A 86 30.06 -16.67 -23.12
CA PRO A 86 29.48 -15.86 -24.18
C PRO A 86 30.59 -15.39 -25.13
N ASP A 87 30.33 -15.51 -26.42
CA ASP A 87 31.26 -15.06 -27.45
C ASP A 87 31.32 -13.52 -27.46
N PRO A 88 32.50 -12.90 -27.24
CA PRO A 88 32.63 -11.45 -27.26
C PRO A 88 32.26 -10.84 -28.62
N GLU A 89 32.36 -11.59 -29.73
CA GLU A 89 32.03 -11.15 -31.08
C GLU A 89 30.52 -11.15 -31.36
N LYS A 90 29.74 -11.98 -30.62
CA LYS A 90 28.27 -12.01 -30.70
C LYS A 90 27.60 -10.82 -30.00
N ASN A 91 28.34 -10.00 -29.26
CA ASN A 91 27.86 -8.70 -28.80
C ASN A 91 27.76 -7.76 -30.01
N VAL A 92 26.77 -8.00 -30.86
CA VAL A 92 26.35 -7.07 -31.92
C VAL A 92 26.22 -5.72 -31.24
N LYS A 93 26.93 -4.72 -31.78
CA LYS A 93 26.82 -3.33 -31.31
C LYS A 93 25.39 -2.87 -31.55
N VAL A 94 24.51 -3.13 -30.58
CA VAL A 94 23.13 -2.66 -30.59
C VAL A 94 23.20 -1.14 -30.75
N PRO A 95 22.52 -0.56 -31.75
CA PRO A 95 22.55 0.88 -31.96
C PRO A 95 22.09 1.59 -30.69
N GLU A 96 22.72 2.72 -30.39
CA GLU A 96 22.56 3.41 -29.11
C GLU A 96 21.10 3.79 -28.83
N ASP A 97 20.35 4.14 -29.89
CA ASP A 97 18.92 4.43 -29.81
C ASP A 97 18.09 3.23 -29.33
N GLU A 98 18.38 2.02 -29.81
CA GLU A 98 17.70 0.79 -29.39
C GLU A 98 18.05 0.43 -27.95
N ARG A 99 19.31 0.62 -27.56
CA ARG A 99 19.76 0.41 -26.18
C ARG A 99 19.04 1.36 -25.22
N ASN A 100 18.95 2.64 -25.57
CA ASN A 100 18.27 3.66 -24.77
C ASN A 100 16.78 3.37 -24.65
N LYS A 101 16.14 2.97 -25.75
CA LYS A 101 14.73 2.55 -25.74
C LYS A 101 14.50 1.32 -24.86
N ALA A 102 15.36 0.32 -24.94
CA ALA A 102 15.28 -0.87 -24.09
C ALA A 102 15.43 -0.49 -22.61
N GLN A 103 16.39 0.38 -22.28
CA GLN A 103 16.58 0.87 -20.91
C GLN A 103 15.34 1.61 -20.39
N MET A 104 14.77 2.52 -21.17
CA MET A 104 13.52 3.21 -20.82
C MET A 104 12.37 2.22 -20.56
N LEU A 105 12.26 1.15 -21.37
CA LEU A 105 11.24 0.12 -21.15
C LEU A 105 11.45 -0.65 -19.84
N ARG A 106 12.71 -0.96 -19.49
CA ARG A 106 13.04 -1.61 -18.21
C ARG A 106 12.69 -0.73 -17.02
N GLU A 107 13.05 0.55 -17.07
CA GLU A 107 12.70 1.52 -16.03
C GLU A 107 11.19 1.67 -15.86
N ASN A 108 10.44 1.68 -16.97
CA ASN A 108 8.98 1.68 -16.93
C ASN A 108 8.41 0.43 -16.26
N ILE A 109 8.99 -0.76 -16.49
CA ILE A 109 8.57 -2.00 -15.84
C ILE A 109 8.81 -1.92 -14.33
N ILE A 110 9.98 -1.44 -13.91
CA ILE A 110 10.31 -1.22 -12.49
C ILE A 110 9.31 -0.26 -11.85
N ARG A 111 8.98 0.83 -12.55
CA ARG A 111 7.98 1.79 -12.07
C ARG A 111 6.60 1.15 -11.89
N ILE A 112 6.15 0.35 -12.87
CA ILE A 112 4.86 -0.36 -12.78
C ILE A 112 4.81 -1.26 -11.55
N MET A 113 5.89 -2.00 -11.27
CA MET A 113 5.97 -2.89 -10.10
C MET A 113 5.92 -2.14 -8.77
N ASN A 114 6.38 -0.88 -8.73
CA ASN A 114 6.48 -0.09 -7.49
C ASN A 114 5.30 0.86 -7.25
N GLU A 115 4.74 1.47 -8.30
CA GLU A 115 3.79 2.59 -8.18
C GLU A 115 2.33 2.20 -8.43
N VAL A 116 2.08 1.17 -9.26
CA VAL A 116 0.71 0.81 -9.63
C VAL A 116 0.07 0.12 -8.43
N LEU A 117 -1.02 0.72 -7.94
CA LEU A 117 -1.84 0.11 -6.90
C LEU A 117 -2.37 -1.22 -7.41
N THR A 118 -2.17 -2.25 -6.61
CA THR A 118 -2.70 -3.58 -6.91
C THR A 118 -4.23 -3.56 -6.85
N LYS A 119 -4.96 -4.42 -7.60
CA LYS A 119 -6.44 -4.47 -7.52
C LYS A 119 -6.97 -4.53 -6.06
N PRO A 120 -6.36 -5.31 -5.14
CA PRO A 120 -6.76 -5.28 -3.73
C PRO A 120 -6.57 -3.92 -3.04
N ALA A 121 -5.54 -3.15 -3.41
CA ALA A 121 -5.32 -1.80 -2.88
C ALA A 121 -6.36 -0.81 -3.41
N GLU A 122 -6.74 -0.92 -4.68
CA GLU A 122 -7.79 -0.10 -5.29
C GLU A 122 -9.16 -0.35 -4.63
N VAL A 123 -9.52 -1.63 -4.43
CA VAL A 123 -10.78 -2.02 -3.76
C VAL A 123 -10.79 -1.57 -2.30
N ALA A 124 -9.67 -1.72 -1.57
CA ALA A 124 -9.58 -1.26 -0.18
C ALA A 124 -9.76 0.26 -0.07
N LYS A 125 -9.18 1.04 -1.00
CA LYS A 125 -9.36 2.49 -1.08
C LYS A 125 -10.83 2.86 -1.29
N GLN A 126 -11.51 2.20 -2.23
CA GLN A 126 -12.93 2.43 -2.49
C GLN A 126 -13.81 2.05 -1.28
N GLN A 127 -13.54 0.92 -0.64
CA GLN A 127 -14.29 0.49 0.55
C GLN A 127 -14.11 1.45 1.73
N MET A 128 -12.92 2.00 1.92
CA MET A 128 -12.67 3.00 2.96
C MET A 128 -13.49 4.26 2.70
N THR A 129 -13.49 4.77 1.46
CA THR A 129 -14.32 5.94 1.08
C THR A 129 -15.79 5.68 1.33
N LYS A 130 -16.30 4.51 0.91
CA LYS A 130 -17.71 4.14 1.10
C LYS A 130 -18.07 4.04 2.58
N ARG A 131 -17.25 3.36 3.39
CA ARG A 131 -17.51 3.23 4.84
C ARG A 131 -17.44 4.55 5.58
N CYS A 132 -16.52 5.44 5.21
CA CYS A 132 -16.46 6.78 5.79
C CYS A 132 -17.70 7.60 5.41
N GLN A 133 -18.21 7.45 4.19
CA GLN A 133 -19.44 8.11 3.74
C GLN A 133 -20.67 7.55 4.46
N ASP A 134 -20.80 6.22 4.57
CA ASP A 134 -21.89 5.57 5.31
C ASP A 134 -21.89 5.99 6.79
N LEU A 135 -20.70 6.07 7.41
CA LEU A 135 -20.55 6.54 8.79
C LEU A 135 -20.93 8.02 8.92
N ALA A 136 -20.48 8.88 8.00
CA ALA A 136 -20.81 10.30 8.02
C ALA A 136 -22.32 10.52 7.89
N SER A 137 -22.99 9.84 6.96
CA SER A 137 -24.45 9.89 6.80
C SER A 137 -25.20 9.38 8.03
N PHE A 138 -24.68 8.35 8.71
CA PHE A 138 -25.26 7.86 9.96
C PHE A 138 -25.08 8.84 11.12
N MET A 139 -23.91 9.48 11.23
CA MET A 139 -23.69 10.53 12.24
C MET A 139 -24.55 11.76 11.97
N GLU A 140 -24.76 12.12 10.70
CA GLU A 140 -25.66 13.20 10.28
C GLU A 140 -27.11 12.91 10.67
N SER A 141 -27.62 11.70 10.43
CA SER A 141 -28.98 11.34 10.86
C SER A 141 -29.16 11.39 12.38
N LEU A 142 -28.15 11.00 13.16
CA LEU A 142 -28.20 11.08 14.62
C LEU A 142 -28.17 12.52 15.15
N MET A 143 -27.58 13.45 14.39
CA MET A 143 -27.57 14.88 14.74
C MET A 143 -28.88 15.57 14.36
N GLU A 144 -29.53 15.13 13.26
CA GLU A 144 -30.86 15.60 12.86
C GLU A 144 -32.00 15.07 13.76
N GLU A 145 -31.82 13.88 14.36
CA GLU A 145 -32.76 13.26 15.31
C GLU A 145 -32.65 13.81 16.76
N GLN A 146 -31.91 14.89 17.01
CA GLN A 146 -32.02 15.53 18.33
C GLN A 146 -33.48 15.98 18.56
N PRO A 147 -34.09 15.61 19.71
CA PRO A 147 -35.46 16.01 19.99
C PRO A 147 -35.53 17.54 20.02
N LYS A 148 -36.51 18.09 19.30
CA LYS A 148 -36.93 19.48 19.47
C LYS A 148 -37.15 19.71 20.95
N ASN A 149 -36.35 20.60 21.53
CA ASN A 149 -36.46 21.00 22.92
C ASN A 149 -37.66 21.95 23.06
N ASP A 150 -38.86 21.44 22.78
CA ASP A 150 -40.13 22.14 22.92
C ASP A 150 -41.05 21.29 23.80
N GLU A 151 -40.73 21.19 25.09
CA GLU A 151 -41.73 21.15 26.16
C GLU A 151 -41.08 21.68 27.45
N GLU A 152 -41.25 22.99 27.66
CA GLU A 152 -41.70 23.58 28.91
C GLU A 152 -41.52 22.70 30.18
N LEU A 153 -40.29 22.56 30.68
CA LEU A 153 -40.07 22.26 32.10
C LEU A 153 -40.33 23.52 32.92
N ARG A 154 -41.59 23.99 32.91
CA ARG A 154 -42.10 24.88 33.96
C ARG A 154 -42.32 24.03 35.19
N LEU A 155 -41.26 23.93 35.98
CA LEU A 155 -41.40 23.64 37.40
C LEU A 155 -42.14 24.83 38.04
N GLU A 156 -43.47 24.76 38.08
CA GLU A 156 -44.26 25.59 39.00
C GLU A 156 -43.94 25.13 40.42
N ILE A 157 -42.95 25.74 41.03
CA ILE A 157 -42.79 25.71 42.48
C ILE A 157 -43.81 26.70 43.04
N GLN A 158 -45.04 26.23 43.24
CA GLN A 158 -45.94 26.87 44.20
C GLN A 158 -45.43 26.50 45.59
N ASP A 159 -44.83 27.46 46.29
CA ASP A 159 -45.01 27.51 47.74
C ASP A 159 -44.88 28.94 48.26
N ALA A 160 -45.71 29.19 49.28
CA ALA A 160 -46.20 30.47 49.71
C ALA A 160 -45.14 31.40 50.33
N ASP A 161 -45.46 32.69 50.26
CA ASP A 161 -44.94 33.81 51.06
C ASP A 161 -44.30 33.40 52.40
N HIS A 162 -43.05 33.82 52.65
CA HIS A 162 -42.69 34.78 53.70
C HIS A 162 -41.17 34.84 53.98
N SER A 163 -40.68 36.07 54.21
CA SER A 163 -39.44 36.49 54.87
C SER A 163 -38.13 36.63 54.04
N TYR A 164 -38.05 37.77 53.35
CA TYR A 164 -37.04 38.82 53.57
C TYR A 164 -35.70 38.39 54.20
N TYR A 165 -34.71 38.01 53.37
CA TYR A 165 -33.30 38.39 53.58
C TYR A 165 -32.59 38.55 52.23
N GLU A 166 -32.16 39.77 52.01
CA GLU A 166 -31.32 40.28 50.94
C GLU A 166 -29.87 39.78 51.13
N ARG A 167 -29.26 39.15 50.12
CA ARG A 167 -27.87 39.43 49.68
C ARG A 167 -27.34 38.53 48.55
N ASP A 168 -26.96 39.19 47.47
CA ASP A 168 -25.82 38.94 46.58
C ASP A 168 -25.31 37.50 46.44
N SER A 169 -25.70 36.83 45.35
CA SER A 169 -24.97 35.66 44.83
C SER A 169 -24.13 36.08 43.63
N VAL A 170 -22.87 36.42 43.91
CA VAL A 170 -21.80 36.59 42.91
C VAL A 170 -21.33 35.19 42.49
N MET A 171 -21.31 34.96 41.18
CA MET A 171 -20.83 33.73 40.53
C MET A 171 -19.35 33.50 40.85
N LEU A 172 -19.03 32.55 41.73
CA LEU A 172 -17.65 32.13 42.01
C LEU A 172 -17.56 30.62 42.27
N GLY A 173 -16.75 29.96 41.43
CA GLY A 173 -15.86 28.89 41.87
C GLY A 173 -16.46 27.49 41.91
N GLY A 174 -16.27 26.75 40.82
CA GLY A 174 -16.29 25.29 40.86
C GLY A 174 -15.22 24.79 41.83
N ILE A 175 -15.66 24.14 42.90
CA ILE A 175 -14.81 23.39 43.82
C ILE A 175 -14.96 21.90 43.50
N SER A 176 -13.98 21.36 42.78
CA SER A 176 -13.77 19.91 42.68
C SER A 176 -13.33 19.37 44.05
N PRO A 177 -13.91 18.27 44.56
CA PRO A 177 -13.68 17.78 45.92
C PRO A 177 -12.50 16.79 46.01
N HIS A 178 -11.38 17.07 45.34
CA HIS A 178 -10.16 16.28 45.54
C HIS A 178 -9.16 17.11 46.36
N HIS A 179 -9.24 16.92 47.69
CA HIS A 179 -8.26 17.40 48.66
C HIS A 179 -6.89 16.76 48.39
N GLU A 180 -5.91 17.57 48.00
CA GLU A 180 -4.49 17.24 48.16
C GLU A 180 -4.10 17.53 49.61
N TYR A 181 -3.82 16.49 50.37
CA TYR A 181 -3.19 16.62 51.68
C TYR A 181 -1.67 16.58 51.48
N ASN A 182 -1.05 17.70 51.83
CA ASN A 182 0.35 18.00 51.70
C ASN A 182 1.21 17.33 52.80
N ASP A 183 2.49 17.18 52.47
CA ASP A 183 3.67 17.08 53.34
C ASP A 183 3.90 15.84 54.24
N SER A 184 4.90 15.03 53.85
CA SER A 184 5.91 14.51 54.79
C SER A 184 7.22 14.19 54.06
N LYS A 185 8.31 14.79 54.57
CA LYS A 185 9.68 14.77 54.06
C LYS A 185 10.38 13.41 54.31
N SER A 186 11.32 13.02 53.43
CA SER A 186 12.73 12.68 53.74
C SER A 186 13.32 11.57 52.83
N SER A 187 14.38 11.92 52.09
CA SER A 187 15.59 11.16 51.63
C SER A 187 15.41 9.75 50.99
N THR A 188 16.07 9.35 49.90
CA THR A 188 17.52 9.39 49.60
C THR A 188 17.78 8.95 48.13
N GLU A 189 18.92 9.34 47.57
CA GLU A 189 19.45 9.09 46.22
C GLU A 189 19.74 7.62 45.79
N THR A 190 19.55 7.37 44.47
CA THR A 190 20.27 6.49 43.46
C THR A 190 20.44 4.96 43.63
N PRO A 191 20.76 4.18 42.55
CA PRO A 191 20.33 4.20 41.14
C PRO A 191 19.91 2.80 40.58
N LEU A 192 19.70 2.76 39.26
CA LEU A 192 19.28 1.67 38.37
C LEU A 192 20.18 0.42 38.36
N SER A 193 19.56 -0.74 38.05
CA SER A 193 20.16 -1.90 37.38
C SER A 193 19.27 -2.32 36.22
#